data_AF-A0A9R1CML9-F1
#
_entry.id   AF-A0A9R1CML9-F1
#
_cell.length_a   1.000
_cell.length_b   1.000
_cell.length_c   1.000
_cell.angle_alpha   90.00
_cell.angle_beta   90.00
_cell.angle_gamma   90.00
#
_symmetry.space_group_name_H-M   'P 1'
#
loop_
_entity.id
_entity.type
_entity.pdbx_description
1 polymer ?
#
loop_
_entity_poly.entity_id
_entity_poly.type
_entity_poly.pdbx_seq_one_letter_code
_entity_poly.pdbx_strand_id
1 'polypeptide(L)'
;MSSPIALRISQLKPIVRSFPRSPLSEPTQISEAWVSILDRTLASDAASISSQANSSQATLAALREAGQQQRLVQFKTSVERLKAGNAMRDYPLSKSLLTPPNDELFYTRARNAIHNAEQGIRRPWWKVFFNVKGAE
;
A
#
# COMPACT_ATOMS: atom_id res chain seq x y z
N MET A 1 8.10 -21.69 20.69
CA MET A 1 8.81 -21.50 19.40
C MET A 1 7.95 -20.59 18.53
N SER A 2 8.49 -19.51 17.96
CA SER A 2 7.72 -18.62 17.09
C SER A 2 7.42 -19.30 15.74
N SER A 3 6.19 -19.18 15.26
CA SER A 3 5.79 -19.71 13.95
C SER A 3 6.64 -19.07 12.83
N PRO A 4 7.06 -19.83 11.79
CA PRO A 4 7.77 -19.27 10.65
C PRO A 4 6.96 -18.18 9.92
N ILE A 5 5.63 -18.24 9.98
CA ILE A 5 4.73 -17.22 9.43
C ILE A 5 4.83 -15.93 10.23
N ALA A 6 4.82 -16.02 11.57
CA ALA A 6 4.95 -14.86 12.45
C ALA A 6 6.29 -14.11 12.25
N LEU A 7 7.40 -14.84 12.05
CA LEU A 7 8.70 -14.25 11.74
C LEU A 7 8.72 -13.52 10.39
N ARG A 8 8.05 -14.05 9.37
CA ARG A 8 7.96 -13.37 8.06
C ARG A 8 7.11 -12.12 8.14
N ILE A 9 5.98 -12.18 8.86
CA ILE A 9 5.09 -11.03 9.04
C ILE A 9 5.80 -9.89 9.78
N SER A 10 6.60 -10.19 10.81
CA SER A 10 7.35 -9.17 11.56
C SER A 10 8.39 -8.46 10.69
N GLN A 11 9.05 -9.18 9.78
CA GLN A 11 9.99 -8.59 8.80
C GLN A 11 9.28 -7.73 7.74
N LEU A 12 8.01 -8.01 7.45
CA LEU A 12 7.27 -7.38 6.36
C LEU A 12 6.57 -6.08 6.78
N LYS A 13 6.09 -6.03 8.03
CA LYS A 13 5.50 -4.83 8.65
C LYS A 13 6.33 -3.54 8.50
N PRO A 14 7.66 -3.50 8.75
CA PRO A 14 8.44 -2.27 8.60
C PRO A 14 8.51 -1.81 7.14
N ILE A 15 8.57 -2.73 6.17
CA ILE A 15 8.58 -2.40 4.75
C ILE A 15 7.26 -1.74 4.36
N VAL A 16 6.14 -2.33 4.77
CA VAL A 16 4.79 -1.80 4.53
C VAL A 16 4.59 -0.43 5.17
N ARG A 17 5.04 -0.24 6.41
CA ARG A 17 4.92 1.05 7.11
C ARG A 17 5.77 2.16 6.50
N SER A 18 6.82 1.80 5.75
CA SER A 18 7.66 2.78 5.04
C SER A 18 7.02 3.37 3.79
N PHE A 19 5.81 2.94 3.40
CA PHE A 19 5.11 3.52 2.26
C PHE A 19 4.64 4.95 2.55
N PRO A 20 4.79 5.88 1.59
CA PRO A 20 4.33 7.24 1.76
C PRO A 20 2.81 7.27 1.99
N ARG A 21 2.33 8.31 2.67
CA ARG A 21 0.91 8.56 2.80
C ARG A 21 0.31 8.81 1.43
N SER A 22 -0.84 8.18 1.18
CA SER A 22 -1.59 8.47 -0.04
C SER A 22 -1.95 9.95 -0.01
N PRO A 23 -1.67 10.69 -1.09
CA PRO A 23 -2.08 12.08 -1.18
C PRO A 23 -3.62 12.15 -1.20
N LEU A 24 -4.31 11.15 -1.76
CA LEU A 24 -5.76 11.10 -1.78
C LEU A 24 -6.30 10.89 -0.34
N SER A 25 -6.74 12.00 0.25
CA SER A 25 -7.34 12.16 1.58
C SER A 25 -8.53 11.22 1.80
N GLU A 26 -8.27 10.06 2.38
CA GLU A 26 -9.26 9.06 2.83
C GLU A 26 -8.87 8.60 4.25
N PRO A 27 -9.81 8.07 5.06
CA PRO A 27 -9.55 7.74 6.47
C PRO A 27 -8.60 6.53 6.66
N THR A 28 -8.22 5.82 5.61
CA THR A 28 -7.36 4.62 5.72
C THR A 28 -6.20 4.65 4.75
N GLN A 29 -4.98 4.63 5.29
CA GLN A 29 -3.77 4.54 4.47
C GLN A 29 -3.61 3.11 3.94
N ILE A 30 -3.11 2.94 2.71
CA ILE A 30 -2.88 1.60 2.13
C ILE A 30 -1.95 0.74 2.99
N SER A 31 -0.97 1.37 3.65
CA SER A 31 -0.06 0.71 4.58
C SER A 31 -0.78 0.17 5.82
N GLU A 32 -1.79 0.89 6.35
CA GLU A 32 -2.61 0.44 7.47
C GLU A 32 -3.50 -0.74 7.07
N ALA A 33 -4.10 -0.68 5.88
CA ALA A 33 -4.87 -1.79 5.33
C ALA A 33 -4.00 -3.06 5.19
N TRP A 34 -2.78 -2.91 4.67
CA TRP A 34 -1.83 -4.02 4.57
C TRP A 34 -1.40 -4.56 5.94
N VAL A 35 -1.15 -3.70 6.92
CA VAL A 35 -0.86 -4.14 8.30
C VAL A 35 -2.04 -4.92 8.89
N SER A 36 -3.26 -4.44 8.70
CA SER A 36 -4.47 -5.13 9.18
C SER A 36 -4.62 -6.52 8.55
N ILE A 37 -4.35 -6.66 7.24
CA ILE A 37 -4.36 -7.97 6.57
C ILE A 37 -3.31 -8.90 7.16
N LEU A 38 -2.09 -8.41 7.38
CA LEU A 38 -1.02 -9.20 8.00
C LEU A 38 -1.40 -9.65 9.42
N ASP A 39 -2.01 -8.78 10.22
CA ASP A 39 -2.47 -9.12 11.57
C ASP A 39 -3.57 -10.20 11.55
N ARG A 40 -4.51 -10.13 10.60
CA ARG A 40 -5.52 -11.19 10.40
C ARG A 40 -4.88 -12.51 10.00
N THR A 41 -3.85 -12.50 9.14
CA THR A 41 -3.15 -13.74 8.76
C THR A 41 -2.41 -14.35 9.95
N LEU A 42 -1.81 -13.53 10.81
CA LEU A 42 -1.13 -14.00 12.02
C LEU A 42 -2.12 -14.56 13.04
N ALA A 43 -3.28 -13.92 13.22
CA ALA A 43 -4.34 -14.41 14.08
C ALA A 43 -4.92 -15.75 13.57
N SER A 44 -5.09 -15.88 12.25
CA SER A 44 -5.53 -17.13 11.63
C SER A 44 -4.51 -18.25 11.83
N ASP A 45 -3.20 -17.95 11.73
CA ASP A 45 -2.12 -18.92 11.95
C ASP A 45 -2.11 -19.43 13.41
N ALA A 46 -2.25 -18.52 14.37
CA ALA A 46 -2.33 -18.86 15.79
C ALA A 46 -3.54 -19.76 16.11
N ALA A 47 -4.68 -19.55 15.45
CA ALA A 47 -5.87 -20.38 15.60
C ALA A 47 -5.73 -21.78 14.97
N SER A 48 -4.90 -21.95 13.93
CA SER A 48 -4.65 -23.28 13.33
C SER A 48 -3.72 -24.16 14.17
N ILE A 49 -2.81 -23.58 14.95
CA ILE A 49 -1.86 -24.34 15.79
C ILE A 49 -2.60 -25.12 16.91
N SER A 50 -3.74 -24.63 17.39
CA SER A 50 -4.51 -25.28 18.46
C SER A 50 -5.39 -26.45 18.01
N SER A 51 -5.49 -26.73 16.70
CA SER A 51 -6.42 -27.74 16.14
C SER A 51 -5.75 -28.95 15.47
N GLN A 52 -4.42 -29.10 15.57
CA GLN A 52 -3.68 -30.23 15.00
C GLN A 52 -3.71 -31.47 15.91
N ALA A 53 -4.79 -32.26 15.88
CA ALA A 53 -4.89 -33.53 16.63
C ALA A 53 -4.93 -34.80 15.75
N ASN A 54 -5.12 -34.70 14.42
CA ASN A 54 -5.23 -35.86 13.53
C ASN A 54 -4.15 -35.90 12.44
N SER A 55 -3.55 -37.08 12.20
CA SER A 55 -2.41 -37.29 11.29
C SER A 55 -2.71 -37.04 9.80
N SER A 56 -3.90 -37.36 9.31
CA SER A 56 -4.34 -37.06 7.94
C SER A 56 -4.67 -35.58 7.72
N GLN A 57 -5.06 -34.88 8.78
CA GLN A 57 -5.20 -33.42 8.76
C GLN A 57 -3.85 -32.72 8.80
N ALA A 58 -2.80 -33.34 9.37
CA ALA A 58 -1.46 -32.76 9.43
C ALA A 58 -0.84 -32.54 8.04
N THR A 59 -1.00 -33.49 7.11
CA THR A 59 -0.50 -33.32 5.72
C THR A 59 -1.23 -32.21 4.96
N LEU A 60 -2.55 -32.08 5.12
CA LEU A 60 -3.33 -31.00 4.51
C LEU A 60 -3.04 -29.63 5.16
N ALA A 61 -2.79 -29.61 6.47
CA ALA A 61 -2.36 -28.42 7.19
C ALA A 61 -0.98 -27.94 6.70
N ALA A 62 -0.02 -28.86 6.57
CA ALA A 62 1.32 -28.54 6.05
C ALA A 62 1.28 -27.97 4.63
N LEU A 63 0.46 -28.53 3.73
CA LEU A 63 0.26 -27.98 2.38
C LEU A 63 -0.36 -26.57 2.40
N ARG A 64 -1.32 -26.34 3.30
CA ARG A 64 -1.96 -25.02 3.46
C ARG A 64 -0.96 -23.99 4.01
N GLU A 65 -0.15 -24.37 5.00
CA GLU A 65 0.92 -23.54 5.55
C GLU A 65 1.98 -23.20 4.49
N ALA A 66 2.41 -24.18 3.68
CA ALA A 66 3.34 -23.95 2.57
C ALA A 66 2.77 -22.96 1.54
N GLY A 67 1.48 -23.11 1.18
CA GLY A 67 0.80 -22.18 0.29
C GLY A 67 0.68 -20.76 0.87
N GLN A 68 0.43 -20.63 2.17
CA GLN A 68 0.40 -19.33 2.85
C GLN A 68 1.79 -18.67 2.88
N GLN A 69 2.84 -19.44 3.15
CA GLN A 69 4.22 -18.93 3.13
C GLN A 69 4.58 -18.40 1.74
N GLN A 70 4.21 -19.12 0.67
CA GLN A 70 4.47 -18.67 -0.70
C GLN A 70 3.75 -17.35 -1.01
N ARG A 71 2.51 -17.18 -0.55
CA ARG A 71 1.76 -15.91 -0.70
C ARG A 71 2.44 -14.76 0.03
N LEU A 72 2.98 -14.98 1.24
CA LEU A 72 3.71 -13.95 1.97
C LEU A 72 5.02 -13.55 1.25
N VAL A 73 5.71 -14.51 0.62
CA VAL A 73 6.90 -14.22 -0.20
C VAL A 73 6.52 -13.40 -1.44
N GLN A 74 5.44 -13.78 -2.13
CA GLN A 74 4.91 -13.02 -3.27
C GLN A 74 4.46 -11.62 -2.86
N PHE A 75 3.85 -11.48 -1.69
CA PHE A 75 3.47 -10.18 -1.15
C PHE A 75 4.70 -9.31 -0.87
N LYS A 76 5.70 -9.85 -0.17
CA LYS A 76 6.97 -9.14 0.09
C LYS A 76 7.60 -8.62 -1.19
N THR A 77 7.78 -9.51 -2.17
CA THR A 77 8.40 -9.16 -3.46
C THR A 77 7.59 -8.11 -4.22
N SER A 78 6.26 -8.17 -4.15
CA SER A 78 5.39 -7.17 -4.77
C SER A 78 5.53 -5.80 -4.10
N VAL A 79 5.54 -5.77 -2.76
CA VAL A 79 5.74 -4.54 -1.97
C VAL A 79 7.14 -3.94 -2.25
N GLU A 80 8.18 -4.77 -2.32
CA GLU A 80 9.53 -4.32 -2.67
C GLU A 80 9.61 -3.75 -4.09
N ARG A 81 8.94 -4.39 -5.07
CA ARG A 81 8.86 -3.88 -6.45
C ARG A 81 8.14 -2.54 -6.54
N LEU A 82 7.02 -2.39 -5.81
CA LEU A 82 6.30 -1.11 -5.73
C LEU A 82 7.19 -0.02 -5.13
N LYS A 83 7.93 -0.33 -4.06
CA LYS A 83 8.85 0.61 -3.42
C LYS A 83 10.04 0.98 -4.31
N ALA A 84 10.57 0.03 -5.06
CA ALA A 84 11.67 0.28 -5.99
C ALA A 84 11.26 1.18 -7.17
N GLY A 85 9.95 1.29 -7.46
CA GLY A 85 9.45 2.14 -8.53
C GLY A 85 9.87 1.64 -9.92
N ASN A 86 10.23 0.36 -10.07
CA ASN A 86 10.73 -0.19 -11.33
C ASN A 86 9.76 0.04 -12.49
N ALA A 87 8.46 -0.08 -12.28
CA ALA A 87 7.46 0.18 -13.31
C ALA A 87 7.51 1.64 -13.83
N MET A 88 7.78 2.62 -12.96
CA MET A 88 7.97 4.01 -13.39
C MET A 88 9.27 4.21 -14.17
N ARG A 89 10.31 3.38 -13.92
CA ARG A 89 11.56 3.41 -14.67
C ARG A 89 11.44 2.73 -16.03
N ASP A 90 10.80 1.56 -16.08
CA ASP A 90 10.67 0.74 -17.29
C ASP A 90 9.63 1.33 -18.24
N TYR A 91 8.60 1.98 -17.70
CA TYR A 91 7.54 2.63 -18.46
C TYR A 91 7.43 4.10 -18.04
N PRO A 92 8.38 4.95 -18.46
CA PRO A 92 8.31 6.38 -18.17
C PRO A 92 7.06 6.95 -18.83
N LEU A 93 6.21 7.60 -18.02
CA LEU A 93 5.04 8.30 -18.54
C LEU A 93 5.52 9.43 -19.46
N SER A 94 5.02 9.44 -20.70
CA SER A 94 5.39 10.48 -21.66
C SER A 94 5.01 11.86 -21.13
N LYS A 95 5.78 12.88 -21.49
CA LYS A 95 5.46 14.27 -21.12
C LYS A 95 4.05 14.63 -21.59
N SER A 96 3.64 14.16 -22.77
CA SER A 96 2.28 14.36 -23.30
C SER A 96 1.18 13.77 -22.41
N LEU A 97 1.43 12.66 -21.70
CA LEU A 97 0.48 12.11 -20.73
C LEU A 97 0.47 12.90 -19.42
N LEU A 98 1.61 13.47 -19.03
CA LEU A 98 1.77 14.26 -17.81
C LEU A 98 1.42 15.76 -17.98
N THR A 99 1.23 16.22 -19.22
CA THR A 99 0.84 17.60 -19.55
C THR A 99 -0.33 17.55 -20.54
N PRO A 100 -1.58 17.50 -20.07
CA PRO A 100 -2.73 17.42 -20.97
C PRO A 100 -2.78 18.68 -21.86
N PRO A 101 -3.14 18.56 -23.15
CA PRO A 101 -3.03 19.65 -24.13
C PRO A 101 -3.78 20.92 -23.74
N ASN A 102 -4.91 20.77 -23.05
CA ASN A 102 -5.76 21.89 -22.64
C ASN A 102 -5.27 22.59 -21.37
N ASP A 103 -4.34 21.98 -20.62
CA ASP A 103 -3.91 22.49 -19.33
C ASP A 103 -2.59 21.86 -18.83
N GLU A 104 -1.46 22.45 -19.23
CA GLU A 104 -0.12 21.94 -18.91
C GLU A 104 0.13 21.75 -17.41
N LEU A 105 -0.53 22.56 -16.56
CA LEU A 105 -0.34 22.55 -15.12
C LEU A 105 -1.35 21.65 -14.37
N PHE A 106 -2.18 20.87 -15.06
CA PHE A 106 -3.27 20.10 -14.45
C PHE A 106 -2.78 19.22 -13.28
N TYR A 107 -1.84 18.32 -13.54
CA TYR A 107 -1.33 17.39 -12.52
C TYR A 107 -0.49 18.09 -11.44
N THR A 108 0.22 19.16 -11.79
CA THR A 108 0.93 20.00 -10.81
C THR A 108 -0.06 20.65 -9.83
N ARG A 109 -1.17 21.19 -10.34
CA ARG A 109 -2.23 21.77 -9.48
C ARG A 109 -2.92 20.70 -8.65
N ALA A 110 -3.18 19.53 -9.21
CA ALA A 110 -3.76 18.41 -8.47
C ALA A 110 -2.84 18.00 -7.32
N ARG A 111 -1.54 17.78 -7.59
CA ARG A 111 -0.53 17.45 -6.56
C ARG A 111 -0.48 18.51 -5.45
N ASN A 112 -0.42 19.79 -5.83
CA ASN A 112 -0.35 20.89 -4.86
C ASN A 112 -1.65 21.06 -4.08
N ALA A 113 -2.82 20.88 -4.71
CA ALA A 113 -4.11 20.92 -4.03
C ALA A 113 -4.21 19.82 -2.98
N ILE A 114 -3.74 18.63 -3.31
CA ILE A 114 -3.70 17.52 -2.39
C ILE A 114 -2.74 17.78 -1.22
N HIS A 115 -1.50 18.22 -1.51
CA HIS A 115 -0.54 18.57 -0.46
C HIS A 115 -1.08 19.65 0.48
N ASN A 116 -1.73 20.69 -0.07
CA ASN A 116 -2.38 21.72 0.72
C ASN A 116 -3.53 21.17 1.57
N ALA A 117 -4.33 20.24 1.04
CA ALA A 117 -5.40 19.59 1.80
C ALA A 117 -4.85 18.77 2.98
N GLU A 118 -3.74 18.07 2.79
CA GLU A 118 -3.02 17.35 3.86
C GLU A 118 -2.55 18.31 4.97
N GLN A 119 -2.05 19.49 4.61
CA GLN A 119 -1.65 20.54 5.56
C GLN A 119 -2.83 21.30 6.19
N GLY A 120 -4.08 20.93 5.87
CA GLY A 120 -5.28 21.63 6.32
C GLY A 120 -5.50 23.02 5.68
N ILE A 121 -4.70 23.36 4.66
CA ILE A 121 -4.78 24.63 3.93
C ILE A 121 -5.94 24.55 2.93
N ARG A 122 -7.09 25.10 3.34
CA ARG A 122 -8.28 25.18 2.47
C ARG A 122 -8.15 26.36 1.52
N ARG A 123 -8.42 26.15 0.23
CA ARG A 123 -8.62 27.27 -0.70
C ARG A 123 -9.99 27.92 -0.42
N PRO A 124 -10.07 29.25 -0.28
CA PRO A 124 -11.35 29.92 -0.17
C PRO A 124 -12.17 29.75 -1.45
N TRP A 125 -13.49 29.55 -1.30
CA TRP A 125 -14.42 29.14 -2.37
C TRP A 125 -14.39 30.04 -3.62
N TRP A 126 -14.17 31.34 -3.45
CA TRP A 126 -14.08 32.29 -4.57
C TRP A 126 -12.85 32.06 -5.46
N LYS A 127 -11.72 31.58 -4.90
CA LYS A 127 -10.53 31.19 -5.72
C LYS A 127 -10.79 29.93 -6.54
N VAL A 128 -11.66 29.04 -6.07
CA VAL A 128 -12.11 27.84 -6.80
C VAL A 128 -13.06 28.25 -7.92
N PHE A 129 -14.04 29.13 -7.62
CA PHE A 129 -15.05 29.61 -8.56
C PHE A 129 -14.45 30.37 -9.76
N PHE A 130 -13.53 31.29 -9.51
CA PHE A 130 -12.91 32.11 -10.56
C PHE A 130 -11.73 31.44 -11.27
N ASN A 131 -11.40 30.19 -10.93
CA ASN A 131 -10.24 29.46 -11.45
C ASN A 131 -8.95 30.31 -11.50
N VAL A 132 -8.76 31.18 -10.50
CA VAL A 132 -7.62 32.11 -10.47
C VAL A 132 -6.36 31.27 -10.27
N LYS A 133 -5.60 31.09 -11.35
CA LYS A 133 -4.30 30.43 -11.35
C LYS A 133 -3.23 31.46 -10.94
N GLY A 134 -2.56 31.21 -9.81
CA GLY A 134 -1.37 31.97 -9.33
C GLY A 134 -1.63 32.80 -8.06
N ALA A 135 -0.65 33.13 -7.22
CA ALA A 135 0.78 32.78 -7.12
C ALA A 135 1.10 32.41 -5.65
N GLU A 136 2.14 31.61 -5.41
CA GLU A 136 2.84 31.59 -4.11
C GLU A 136 3.64 32.89 -3.94
#